data_AF-A0AA51DHM8-F1
#
_entry.id   AF-A0AA51DHM8-F1
#
_cell.length_a   1.000
_cell.length_b   1.000
_cell.length_c   1.000
_cell.angle_alpha   90.00
_cell.angle_beta   90.00
_cell.angle_gamma   90.00
#
_symmetry.space_group_name_H-M   'P 1'
#
loop_
_entity.id
_entity.type
_entity.pdbx_description
1 polymer ?
#
loop_
_entity_poly.entity_id
_entity_poly.type
_entity_poly.pdbx_seq_one_letter_code
_entity_poly.pdbx_strand_id
1 'polypeptide(L)'
;MKRKTLKNKGFTLIELIVVMAVILILSSFLVPKFNGYREKALKVKAIDTGRQIYTAAFVSRMESTDVCSEDSIKDAAKELVGIENITVGNSGKDNIDINYIVDKKEYTLEVKDDSYAIKEKSGSQIYPATAS
;
A
#
# COMPACT_ATOMS: atom_id res chain seq x y z
N MET A 1 63.48 -4.60 28.31
CA MET A 1 62.40 -4.09 27.43
C MET A 1 61.05 -4.50 28.04
N LYS A 2 60.32 -3.59 28.71
CA LYS A 2 59.05 -3.92 29.42
C LYS A 2 57.86 -3.79 28.45
N ARG A 3 57.17 -4.90 28.15
CA ARG A 3 55.92 -4.89 27.36
C ARG A 3 54.77 -4.35 28.22
N LYS A 4 54.18 -3.21 27.82
CA LYS A 4 52.91 -2.72 28.37
C LYS A 4 51.79 -3.67 27.92
N THR A 5 51.21 -4.42 28.85
CA THR A 5 49.96 -5.14 28.60
C THR A 5 48.82 -4.14 28.52
N LEU A 6 48.19 -4.05 27.35
CA LEU A 6 46.99 -3.23 27.15
C LEU A 6 45.86 -3.90 27.95
N LYS A 7 45.40 -3.25 29.03
CA LYS A 7 44.22 -3.70 29.78
C LYS A 7 43.01 -3.56 28.88
N ASN A 8 42.54 -4.66 28.31
CA ASN A 8 41.26 -4.72 27.64
C ASN A 8 40.16 -4.53 28.71
N LYS A 9 39.61 -3.31 28.79
CA LYS A 9 38.41 -3.06 29.60
C LYS A 9 37.24 -3.72 28.87
N GLY A 10 36.69 -4.78 29.45
CA GLY A 10 35.44 -5.37 28.98
C GLY A 10 34.26 -4.47 29.31
N PHE A 11 33.21 -4.57 28.49
CA PHE A 11 31.92 -3.95 28.76
C PHE A 11 31.27 -4.63 29.98
N THR A 12 30.66 -3.85 30.87
CA THR A 12 29.99 -4.42 32.04
C THR A 12 28.57 -4.86 31.68
N LEU A 13 28.08 -5.93 32.31
CA LEU A 13 26.69 -6.38 32.13
C LEU A 13 25.68 -5.31 32.54
N ILE A 14 26.03 -4.49 33.55
CA ILE A 14 25.16 -3.41 34.01
C ILE A 14 25.01 -2.30 32.96
N GLU A 15 26.09 -1.92 32.28
CA GLU A 15 26.03 -0.96 31.18
C GLU A 15 25.12 -1.46 30.05
N LEU A 16 25.12 -2.77 29.78
CA LEU A 16 24.24 -3.36 28.76
C LEU A 16 22.75 -3.29 29.16
N ILE A 17 22.45 -3.66 30.40
CA ILE A 17 21.07 -3.74 30.89
C ILE A 17 20.44 -2.34 30.96
N VAL A 18 21.20 -1.33 31.40
CA VAL A 18 20.71 0.06 31.44
C VAL A 18 20.38 0.58 30.04
N VAL A 19 21.21 0.28 29.04
CA VAL A 19 20.94 0.68 27.65
C VAL A 19 19.69 -0.01 27.10
N MET A 20 19.53 -1.32 27.32
CA MET A 20 18.33 -2.04 26.91
C MET A 20 17.06 -1.48 27.59
N ALA A 21 17.14 -1.12 28.88
CA ALA A 21 16.02 -0.52 29.61
C ALA A 21 15.55 0.80 28.97
N VAL A 22 16.48 1.70 28.61
CA VAL A 22 16.12 2.98 27.95
C VAL A 22 15.54 2.75 26.55
N ILE A 23 16.12 1.84 25.76
CA ILE A 23 15.61 1.49 24.42
C ILE A 23 14.18 0.94 24.52
N LEU A 24 13.88 0.09 25.51
CA LEU A 24 12.54 -0.48 25.69
C LEU A 24 11.48 0.58 26.03
N ILE A 25 11.82 1.55 26.89
CA ILE A 25 10.91 2.66 27.23
C ILE A 25 10.58 3.48 25.99
N LEU A 26 11.60 3.88 25.21
CA LEU A 26 11.39 4.67 23.98
C LEU A 26 10.65 3.88 22.90
N SER A 27 11.00 2.61 22.72
CA SER A 27 10.38 1.71 21.74
C SER A 27 8.89 1.51 22.03
N SER A 28 8.50 1.42 23.31
CA SER A 28 7.10 1.23 23.71
C SER A 28 6.16 2.30 23.14
N PHE A 29 6.56 3.57 23.12
CA PHE A 29 5.76 4.66 22.55
C PHE A 29 5.89 4.80 21.03
N LEU A 30 7.02 4.37 20.46
CA LEU A 30 7.32 4.55 19.05
C LEU A 30 6.61 3.51 18.16
N VAL A 31 6.54 2.25 18.59
CA VAL A 31 5.93 1.15 17.84
C VAL A 31 4.46 1.42 17.44
N PRO A 32 3.53 1.83 18.33
CA PRO A 32 2.14 2.06 17.93
C PRO A 32 2.00 3.23 16.95
N LYS A 33 2.77 4.31 17.14
CA LYS A 33 2.76 5.47 16.24
C LYS A 33 3.26 5.10 14.85
N PHE A 34 4.35 4.33 14.78
CA PHE A 34 4.90 3.85 13.52
C PHE A 34 3.90 3.01 12.73
N ASN A 35 3.16 2.11 13.40
CA ASN A 35 2.13 1.29 12.76
C ASN A 35 0.99 2.15 12.16
N GLY A 36 0.54 3.17 12.88
CA GLY A 36 -0.50 4.09 12.37
C GLY A 36 -0.04 4.91 11.16
N TYR A 37 1.20 5.43 11.16
CA TYR A 37 1.75 6.14 10.00
C TYR A 37 1.92 5.22 8.79
N ARG A 38 2.38 3.99 9.04
CA ARG A 38 2.48 2.98 7.99
C ARG A 38 1.12 2.70 7.37
N GLU A 39 0.08 2.50 8.16
CA GLU A 39 -1.27 2.24 7.63
C GLU A 39 -1.79 3.42 6.78
N LYS A 40 -1.58 4.67 7.22
CA LYS A 40 -1.95 5.85 6.44
C LYS A 40 -1.20 5.92 5.11
N ALA A 41 0.11 5.68 5.13
CA ALA A 41 0.92 5.64 3.91
C ALA A 41 0.46 4.54 2.95
N LEU A 42 0.09 3.37 3.47
CA LEU A 42 -0.48 2.27 2.69
C LEU A 42 -1.82 2.66 2.04
N LYS A 43 -2.71 3.35 2.78
CA LYS A 43 -3.98 3.85 2.22
C LYS A 43 -3.75 4.86 1.11
N VAL A 44 -2.84 5.83 1.32
CA VAL A 44 -2.48 6.82 0.29
C VAL A 44 -1.93 6.13 -0.96
N LYS A 45 -1.01 5.18 -0.79
CA LYS A 45 -0.46 4.38 -1.89
C LYS A 45 -1.55 3.60 -2.63
N ALA A 46 -2.47 2.98 -1.90
CA ALA A 46 -3.59 2.25 -2.50
C ALA A 46 -4.52 3.16 -3.30
N ILE A 47 -4.79 4.37 -2.82
CA ILE A 47 -5.58 5.37 -3.54
C ILE A 47 -4.88 5.80 -4.83
N ASP A 48 -3.58 6.05 -4.76
CA ASP A 48 -2.78 6.45 -5.93
C ASP A 48 -2.74 5.33 -6.98
N THR A 49 -2.47 4.09 -6.57
CA THR A 49 -2.54 2.91 -7.45
C THR A 49 -3.92 2.76 -8.08
N GLY A 50 -5.00 2.87 -7.29
CA GLY A 50 -6.36 2.80 -7.82
C GLY A 50 -6.68 3.90 -8.83
N ARG A 51 -6.19 5.13 -8.63
CA ARG A 51 -6.33 6.23 -9.59
C ARG A 51 -5.59 5.96 -10.90
N GLN A 52 -4.41 5.37 -10.83
CA GLN A 52 -3.66 5.02 -12.03
C GLN A 52 -4.35 3.88 -12.80
N ILE A 53 -4.90 2.88 -12.10
CA ILE A 53 -5.73 1.83 -12.70
C ILE A 53 -6.98 2.42 -13.35
N TYR A 54 -7.67 3.35 -12.69
CA TYR A 54 -8.81 4.07 -13.26
C TYR A 54 -8.43 4.77 -14.57
N THR A 55 -7.27 5.45 -14.59
CA THR A 55 -6.77 6.12 -15.79
C THR A 55 -6.51 5.14 -16.92
N ALA A 56 -5.87 4.00 -16.63
CA ALA A 56 -5.61 2.95 -17.62
C ALA A 56 -6.90 2.33 -18.17
N ALA A 57 -7.88 2.03 -17.29
CA ALA A 57 -9.18 1.51 -17.69
C ALA A 57 -10.01 2.53 -18.49
N PHE A 58 -9.88 3.82 -18.18
CA PHE A 58 -10.52 4.89 -18.94
C PHE A 58 -9.92 5.02 -20.34
N VAL A 59 -8.59 4.99 -20.47
CA VAL A 59 -7.90 5.02 -21.78
C VAL A 59 -8.30 3.82 -22.63
N SER A 60 -8.29 2.61 -22.06
CA SER A 60 -8.67 1.41 -22.81
C SER A 60 -10.14 1.45 -23.28
N ARG A 61 -11.04 2.05 -22.48
CA ARG A 61 -12.43 2.31 -22.87
C ARG A 61 -12.58 3.37 -23.96
N MET A 62 -11.69 4.36 -24.02
CA MET A 62 -11.69 5.34 -25.11
C MET A 62 -11.21 4.76 -26.44
N GLU A 63 -10.29 3.79 -26.39
CA GLU A 63 -9.71 3.17 -27.59
C GLU A 63 -10.60 2.07 -28.20
N SER A 64 -11.50 1.47 -27.42
CA SER A 64 -12.36 0.37 -27.87
C SER A 64 -13.86 0.73 -27.82
N THR A 65 -14.56 0.56 -28.96
CA THR A 65 -16.02 0.81 -29.08
C THR A 65 -16.89 -0.33 -28.53
N ASP A 66 -16.30 -1.46 -28.14
CA ASP A 66 -16.98 -2.66 -27.68
C ASP A 66 -16.43 -3.11 -26.32
N VAL A 67 -17.31 -3.75 -25.54
CA VAL A 67 -17.22 -4.07 -24.10
C VAL A 67 -15.78 -4.24 -23.58
N CYS A 68 -15.39 -3.47 -22.56
CA CYS A 68 -14.08 -3.55 -21.92
C CYS A 68 -13.76 -5.00 -21.50
N SER A 69 -12.91 -5.68 -22.27
CA SER A 69 -12.47 -7.03 -21.93
C SER A 69 -11.48 -6.96 -20.75
N GLU A 70 -11.49 -7.98 -19.88
CA GLU A 70 -10.59 -8.01 -18.72
C GLU A 70 -9.11 -7.93 -19.13
N ASP A 71 -8.77 -8.49 -20.29
CA ASP A 71 -7.40 -8.54 -20.80
C ASP A 71 -6.94 -7.16 -21.26
N SER A 72 -7.79 -6.38 -21.94
CA SER A 72 -7.46 -5.00 -22.34
C SER A 72 -7.16 -4.08 -21.14
N ILE A 73 -7.85 -4.27 -20.01
CA ILE A 73 -7.60 -3.49 -18.79
C ILE A 73 -6.29 -3.92 -18.13
N LYS A 74 -6.00 -5.23 -18.08
CA LYS A 74 -4.73 -5.75 -17.54
C LYS A 74 -3.54 -5.31 -18.37
N ASP A 75 -3.66 -5.35 -19.70
CA ASP A 75 -2.61 -4.92 -20.63
C ASP A 75 -2.36 -3.42 -20.52
N ALA A 76 -3.41 -2.58 -20.52
CA ALA A 76 -3.27 -1.14 -20.35
C ALA A 76 -2.67 -0.78 -18.99
N ALA A 77 -3.08 -1.45 -17.91
CA ALA A 77 -2.51 -1.21 -16.59
C ALA A 77 -1.04 -1.65 -16.49
N LYS A 78 -0.65 -2.71 -17.20
CA LYS A 78 0.74 -3.16 -17.27
C LYS A 78 1.60 -2.23 -18.12
N GLU A 79 1.12 -1.82 -19.28
CA GLU A 79 1.87 -1.02 -20.26
C GLU A 79 1.97 0.46 -19.85
N LEU A 80 0.87 1.06 -19.40
CA LEU A 80 0.81 2.49 -19.10
C LEU A 80 1.23 2.81 -17.67
N VAL A 81 1.07 1.86 -16.76
CA VAL A 81 1.20 2.09 -15.31
C VAL A 81 2.18 1.11 -14.65
N GLY A 82 2.54 0.00 -15.29
CA GLY A 82 3.43 -1.01 -14.72
C GLY A 82 2.80 -1.84 -13.60
N ILE A 83 1.47 -1.95 -13.55
CA ILE A 83 0.76 -2.71 -12.51
C ILE A 83 0.36 -4.08 -13.06
N GLU A 84 0.91 -5.14 -12.47
CA GLU A 84 0.74 -6.51 -12.99
C GLU A 84 -0.32 -7.35 -12.25
N ASN A 85 -0.63 -7.01 -11.00
CA ASN A 85 -1.48 -7.82 -10.12
C ASN A 85 -2.90 -7.25 -10.03
N ILE A 86 -3.64 -7.32 -11.13
CA ILE A 86 -5.01 -6.84 -11.23
C ILE A 86 -5.94 -7.96 -11.69
N THR A 87 -7.09 -8.08 -11.05
CA THR A 87 -8.18 -8.95 -11.46
C THR A 87 -9.44 -8.12 -11.64
N VAL A 88 -10.06 -8.21 -12.81
CA VAL A 88 -11.34 -7.55 -13.07
C VAL A 88 -12.45 -8.48 -12.57
N GLY A 89 -13.37 -7.96 -11.76
CA GLY A 89 -14.47 -8.73 -11.17
C GLY A 89 -15.75 -8.64 -11.99
N ASN A 90 -16.25 -7.41 -12.17
CA ASN A 90 -17.42 -7.13 -12.98
C ASN A 90 -17.02 -6.17 -14.11
N SER A 91 -17.39 -6.50 -15.34
CA SER A 91 -17.17 -5.66 -16.52
C SER A 91 -18.51 -5.43 -17.23
N GLY A 92 -19.35 -4.58 -16.63
CA GLY A 92 -20.56 -4.08 -17.26
C GLY A 92 -20.26 -2.79 -18.02
N LYS A 93 -21.15 -2.39 -18.95
CA LYS A 93 -21.01 -1.12 -19.69
C LYS A 93 -20.89 0.11 -18.78
N ASP A 94 -21.56 0.09 -17.62
CA ASP A 94 -21.62 1.26 -16.73
C ASP A 94 -20.97 1.03 -15.36
N ASN A 95 -20.62 -0.22 -15.03
CA ASN A 95 -20.00 -0.57 -13.75
C ASN A 95 -18.80 -1.50 -13.99
N ILE A 96 -17.62 -1.05 -13.56
CA ILE A 96 -16.39 -1.84 -13.64
C ILE A 96 -15.81 -1.98 -12.22
N ASP A 97 -15.64 -3.22 -11.78
CA ASP A 97 -15.02 -3.53 -10.49
C ASP A 97 -13.63 -4.12 -10.73
N ILE A 98 -12.59 -3.45 -10.24
CA ILE A 98 -11.19 -3.84 -10.41
C ILE A 98 -10.57 -4.13 -9.06
N ASN A 99 -10.19 -5.40 -8.84
CA ASN A 99 -9.48 -5.83 -7.64
C ASN A 99 -7.98 -5.73 -7.86
N TYR A 100 -7.28 -5.14 -6.89
CA TYR A 100 -5.83 -4.96 -6.94
C TYR A 100 -5.22 -5.09 -5.55
N ILE A 101 -3.91 -5.40 -5.52
CA ILE A 101 -3.18 -5.66 -4.28
C ILE A 101 -2.10 -4.60 -4.08
N VAL A 102 -2.08 -3.99 -2.88
CA VAL A 102 -1.00 -3.09 -2.45
C VAL A 102 -0.47 -3.58 -1.12
N ASP A 103 0.82 -3.91 -1.07
CA ASP A 103 1.52 -4.38 0.14
C ASP A 103 0.78 -5.49 0.89
N LYS A 104 0.31 -6.51 0.14
CA LYS A 104 -0.44 -7.70 0.60
C LYS A 104 -1.86 -7.41 1.11
N LYS A 105 -2.36 -6.19 0.95
CA LYS A 105 -3.77 -5.85 1.20
C LYS A 105 -4.52 -5.75 -0.12
N GLU A 106 -5.71 -6.32 -0.14
CA GLU A 106 -6.62 -6.28 -1.29
C GLU A 106 -7.54 -5.06 -1.20
N TYR A 107 -7.71 -4.40 -2.35
CA TYR A 107 -8.59 -3.25 -2.54
C TYR A 107 -9.43 -3.48 -3.80
N THR A 108 -10.60 -2.84 -3.83
CA THR A 108 -11.51 -2.84 -4.96
C THR A 108 -11.73 -1.41 -5.41
N LEU A 109 -11.45 -1.15 -6.68
CA LEU A 109 -11.83 0.06 -7.39
C LEU A 109 -13.19 -0.21 -8.05
N GLU A 110 -14.22 0.49 -7.60
CA GLU A 110 -15.55 0.46 -8.21
C GLU A 110 -15.71 1.70 -9.06
N VAL A 111 -15.89 1.54 -10.37
CA VAL A 111 -16.16 2.63 -11.31
C VAL A 111 -17.62 2.57 -11.70
N LYS A 112 -18.34 3.67 -11.50
CA LYS A 112 -19.75 3.82 -11.86
C LYS A 112 -19.96 5.14 -12.59
N ASP A 113 -20.41 5.04 -13.84
CA ASP A 113 -20.56 6.19 -14.75
C ASP A 113 -19.24 6.98 -14.85
N ASP A 114 -19.19 8.21 -14.31
CA ASP A 114 -18.00 9.09 -14.28
C ASP A 114 -17.33 9.18 -12.89
N SER A 115 -17.83 8.43 -11.90
CA SER A 115 -17.31 8.44 -10.54
C SER A 115 -16.61 7.12 -10.22
N TYR A 116 -15.60 7.17 -9.36
CA TYR A 116 -14.95 5.98 -8.83
C TYR A 116 -14.83 6.02 -7.31
N ALA A 117 -14.91 4.85 -6.69
CA ALA A 117 -14.69 4.64 -5.27
C ALA A 117 -13.62 3.58 -5.07
N ILE A 118 -12.85 3.72 -4.00
CA ILE A 118 -11.85 2.72 -3.60
C ILE A 118 -12.24 2.20 -2.23
N LYS A 119 -12.37 0.88 -2.13
CA LYS A 119 -12.74 0.17 -0.90
C LYS A 119 -11.67 -0.83 -0.51
N GLU A 120 -11.48 -1.00 0.78
CA GLU A 120 -10.78 -2.16 1.32
C GLU A 120 -11.64 -3.42 1.18
N LYS A 121 -11.01 -4.60 1.19
CA LYS A 121 -11.72 -5.90 1.27
C LYS A 121 -12.74 -6.00 2.41
N SER A 122 -12.54 -5.24 3.48
CA SER A 122 -13.46 -5.12 4.62
C SER A 122 -14.79 -4.41 4.28
N GLY A 123 -14.92 -3.85 3.06
CA GLY A 123 -16.03 -3.02 2.62
C GLY A 123 -15.88 -1.54 3.01
N SER A 124 -14.82 -1.19 3.74
CA SER A 124 -14.56 0.19 4.16
C SER A 124 -14.11 1.05 2.99
N GLN A 125 -14.87 2.10 2.68
CA GLN A 125 -14.50 3.06 1.62
C GLN A 125 -13.37 3.98 2.11
N ILE A 126 -12.26 3.98 1.38
CA ILE A 126 -11.11 4.85 1.63
C ILE A 126 -11.06 6.05 0.68
N TYR A 127 -11.78 5.99 -0.44
CA TYR A 127 -11.92 7.09 -1.39
C TYR A 127 -13.30 7.10 -2.09
N PRO A 128 -13.91 8.27 -2.35
CA PRO A 128 -13.55 9.57 -1.79
C PRO A 128 -13.66 9.54 -0.27
N ALA A 129 -12.83 10.35 0.41
CA ALA A 129 -12.83 10.40 1.86
C ALA A 129 -14.21 10.87 2.34
N THR A 130 -14.98 9.96 2.92
CA THR A 130 -16.26 10.31 3.54
C THR A 130 -15.93 11.10 4.80
N ALA A 131 -16.43 12.32 4.91
CA ALA A 131 -16.33 13.09 6.13
C ALA A 131 -17.07 12.32 7.24
N SER A 132 -16.32 11.76 8.19
CA SER A 132 -16.83 11.37 9.51
C SER A 132 -16.94 12.60 10.40
#